data_AF-R7BGY0-F1
#
_entry.id   AF-R7BGY0-F1
#
_cell.length_a   1.000
_cell.length_b   1.000
_cell.length_c   1.000
_cell.angle_alpha   90.00
_cell.angle_beta   90.00
_cell.angle_gamma   90.00
#
_symmetry.space_group_name_H-M   'P 1'
#
loop_
_entity.id
_entity.type
_entity.pdbx_description
1 polymer ?
#
loop_
_entity_poly.entity_id
_entity_poly.type
_entity_poly.pdbx_seq_one_letter_code
_entity_poly.pdbx_strand_id
1 'polypeptide(L)'
;MVLSINRDNGECNVVSIYRDSLVNIYNTQEYAKVNEAYTRGGGAIEAVNTLNQNLDLEINDYVVVNFSGLANIIDILGGVDLNITDNELEYINAYLDDNMANTGMYSEKLTESGNVHLNGLQTLAYCRIRYTDFYGDDGVVYKYDMGRTARQRVVMNKLAQKLSSLDMTKLRRILNTILGNDKKWIFTNIAYDDAINSLSLALKFKIVSSQGFPFDYDFLSYNGADVVTAYSWETDVKKLHNILYGDNGYEISNTVRMINDRLELIMNGC
;
A
#
# COMPACT_ATOMS: atom_id res chain seq x y z
N MET A 1 -2.34 -0.11 -2.38
CA MET A 1 -2.74 -1.19 -1.47
C MET A 1 -4.25 -1.33 -1.56
N VAL A 2 -4.77 -2.53 -1.40
CA VAL A 2 -6.21 -2.82 -1.24
C VAL A 2 -6.44 -3.16 0.23
N LEU A 3 -7.42 -2.51 0.85
CA LEU A 3 -7.82 -2.73 2.23
C LEU A 3 -9.27 -3.21 2.22
N SER A 4 -9.49 -4.45 2.66
CA SER A 4 -10.83 -5.00 2.92
C SER A 4 -11.08 -4.93 4.42
N ILE A 5 -12.24 -4.42 4.82
CA ILE A 5 -12.61 -4.25 6.23
C ILE A 5 -13.96 -4.93 6.45
N ASN A 6 -13.97 -5.94 7.33
CA ASN A 6 -15.21 -6.48 7.85
C ASN A 6 -15.81 -5.50 8.87
N ARG A 7 -16.94 -4.87 8.51
CA ARG A 7 -17.57 -3.82 9.32
C ARG A 7 -18.19 -4.34 10.62
N ASP A 8 -18.49 -5.63 10.71
CA ASP A 8 -19.12 -6.21 11.89
C ASP A 8 -18.11 -6.39 13.02
N ASN A 9 -16.93 -6.95 12.69
CA ASN A 9 -15.92 -7.33 13.67
C ASN A 9 -14.64 -6.44 13.64
N GLY A 10 -14.45 -5.58 12.63
CA GLY A 10 -13.29 -4.70 12.49
C GLY A 10 -12.04 -5.39 11.96
N GLU A 11 -12.14 -6.64 11.49
CA GLU A 11 -11.01 -7.34 10.89
C GLU A 11 -10.65 -6.74 9.52
N CYS A 12 -9.37 -6.49 9.33
CA CYS A 12 -8.81 -5.86 8.16
C CYS A 12 -7.87 -6.82 7.43
N ASN A 13 -8.09 -7.00 6.13
CA ASN A 13 -7.17 -7.69 5.22
C ASN A 13 -6.48 -6.67 4.33
N VAL A 14 -5.16 -6.71 4.27
CA VAL A 14 -4.35 -5.76 3.50
C VAL A 14 -3.53 -6.47 2.46
N VAL A 15 -3.71 -6.07 1.20
CA VAL A 15 -2.93 -6.59 0.08
C VAL A 15 -2.22 -5.44 -0.61
N SER A 16 -0.90 -5.51 -0.69
CA SER A 16 -0.09 -4.55 -1.44
C SER A 16 0.17 -5.07 -2.83
N ILE A 17 -0.53 -4.50 -3.82
CA ILE A 17 -0.21 -4.71 -5.23
C ILE A 17 1.17 -4.11 -5.50
N TYR A 18 2.11 -4.93 -5.97
CA TYR A 18 3.44 -4.45 -6.31
C TYR A 18 3.37 -3.45 -7.47
N ARG A 19 4.12 -2.36 -7.32
CA ARG A 19 4.00 -1.20 -8.20
C ARG A 19 4.29 -1.53 -9.67
N ASP A 20 5.20 -2.47 -9.89
CA ASP A 20 5.69 -2.84 -11.21
C ASP A 20 4.97 -4.08 -11.77
N SER A 21 3.85 -4.49 -11.17
CA SER A 21 3.00 -5.58 -11.67
C SER A 21 2.47 -5.27 -13.07
N LEU A 22 2.68 -6.19 -14.01
CA LEU A 22 2.19 -6.08 -15.39
C LEU A 22 0.69 -6.34 -15.42
N VAL A 23 -0.08 -5.33 -15.84
CA VAL A 23 -1.55 -5.38 -15.89
C VAL A 23 -2.05 -4.76 -17.20
N ASN A 24 -3.26 -5.11 -17.61
CA ASN A 24 -3.94 -4.43 -18.70
C ASN A 24 -4.51 -3.10 -18.21
N ILE A 25 -4.07 -1.97 -18.78
CA ILE A 25 -4.56 -0.66 -18.37
C ILE A 25 -6.02 -0.49 -18.77
N TYR A 26 -6.86 -0.07 -17.81
CA TYR A 26 -8.30 0.01 -17.98
C TYR A 26 -8.71 0.73 -19.27
N ASN A 27 -9.67 0.17 -19.99
CA ASN A 27 -10.19 0.70 -21.26
C ASN A 27 -9.12 0.84 -22.37
N THR A 28 -8.03 0.06 -22.30
CA THR A 28 -7.02 -0.02 -23.35
C THR A 28 -6.66 -1.48 -23.63
N GLN A 29 -5.96 -1.74 -24.74
CA GLN A 29 -5.33 -3.04 -25.01
C GLN A 29 -3.87 -3.09 -24.54
N GLU A 30 -3.38 -2.03 -23.89
CA GLU A 30 -1.99 -1.92 -23.47
C GLU A 30 -1.76 -2.67 -22.16
N TYR A 31 -0.61 -3.33 -22.08
CA TYR A 31 -0.08 -3.89 -20.84
C TYR A 31 1.07 -3.01 -20.36
N ALA A 32 1.04 -2.61 -19.10
CA ALA A 32 2.04 -1.74 -18.50
C ALA A 32 2.13 -2.00 -17.00
N LYS A 33 3.07 -1.34 -16.32
CA LYS A 33 3.14 -1.43 -14.86
C LYS A 33 1.89 -0.82 -14.24
N VAL A 34 1.35 -1.42 -13.18
CA VAL A 34 0.10 -0.98 -12.56
C VAL A 34 0.15 0.47 -12.06
N ASN A 35 1.31 0.98 -11.66
CA ASN A 35 1.44 2.39 -11.27
C ASN A 35 1.26 3.37 -12.41
N GLU A 36 1.41 2.93 -13.65
CA GLU A 36 1.15 3.74 -14.83
C GLU A 36 -0.35 3.99 -15.03
N ALA A 37 -1.23 3.16 -14.46
CA ALA A 37 -2.66 3.44 -14.45
C ALA A 37 -2.97 4.76 -13.73
N TYR A 38 -2.22 5.10 -12.67
CA TYR A 38 -2.39 6.36 -11.95
C TYR A 38 -1.89 7.55 -12.78
N THR A 39 -0.74 7.43 -13.44
CA THR A 39 -0.11 8.56 -14.16
C THR A 39 -0.69 8.77 -15.55
N ARG A 40 -0.98 7.70 -16.29
CA ARG A 40 -1.53 7.74 -17.66
C ARG A 40 -3.05 7.90 -17.68
N GLY A 41 -3.74 7.32 -16.69
CA GLY A 41 -5.19 7.18 -16.72
C GLY A 41 -5.97 8.42 -16.29
N GLY A 42 -5.42 9.27 -15.42
CA GLY A 42 -6.16 10.41 -14.86
C GLY A 42 -6.21 10.47 -13.34
N GLY A 43 -5.46 9.60 -12.66
CA GLY A 43 -5.27 9.62 -11.21
C GLY A 43 -5.83 8.36 -10.54
N ALA A 44 -6.44 8.55 -9.37
CA ALA A 44 -6.86 7.45 -8.52
C ALA A 44 -7.97 6.58 -9.13
N ILE A 45 -8.90 7.19 -9.88
CA ILE A 45 -10.06 6.52 -10.46
C ILE A 45 -9.62 5.47 -11.48
N GLU A 46 -8.70 5.81 -12.39
CA GLU A 46 -8.21 4.87 -13.39
C GLU A 46 -7.31 3.79 -12.81
N ALA A 47 -6.57 4.10 -11.74
CA ALA A 47 -5.87 3.07 -10.98
C ALA A 47 -6.86 2.06 -10.36
N VAL A 48 -7.94 2.55 -9.74
CA VAL A 48 -9.01 1.71 -9.18
C VAL A 48 -9.68 0.87 -10.27
N ASN A 49 -10.07 1.47 -11.38
CA ASN A 49 -10.71 0.75 -12.49
C ASN A 49 -9.78 -0.31 -13.10
N THR A 50 -8.49 -0.01 -13.19
CA THR A 50 -7.48 -0.98 -13.65
C THR A 50 -7.39 -2.16 -12.68
N LEU A 51 -7.36 -1.92 -11.38
CA LEU A 51 -7.38 -3.00 -10.39
C LEU A 51 -8.67 -3.83 -10.46
N ASN A 52 -9.84 -3.17 -10.50
CA ASN A 52 -11.13 -3.85 -10.61
C ASN A 52 -11.20 -4.76 -11.84
N GLN A 53 -10.73 -4.29 -13.00
CA GLN A 53 -10.72 -5.07 -14.24
C GLN A 53 -9.76 -6.26 -14.19
N ASN A 54 -8.55 -6.08 -13.65
CA ASN A 54 -7.51 -7.11 -13.69
C ASN A 54 -7.65 -8.17 -12.60
N LEU A 55 -8.36 -7.84 -11.52
CA LEU A 55 -8.42 -8.64 -10.31
C LEU A 55 -9.85 -9.04 -9.94
N ASP A 56 -10.84 -8.72 -10.80
CA ASP A 56 -12.27 -8.86 -10.53
C ASP A 56 -12.69 -8.27 -9.17
N LEU A 57 -12.15 -7.11 -8.82
CA LEU A 57 -12.48 -6.45 -7.56
C LEU A 57 -13.63 -5.45 -7.75
N GLU A 58 -14.28 -5.11 -6.64
CA GLU A 58 -15.32 -4.09 -6.54
C GLU A 58 -14.88 -2.94 -5.62
N ILE A 59 -13.71 -2.37 -5.90
CA ILE A 59 -13.20 -1.22 -5.14
C ILE A 59 -14.01 0.01 -5.54
N ASN A 60 -14.75 0.56 -4.58
CA ASN A 60 -15.56 1.77 -4.75
C ASN A 60 -14.90 3.02 -4.15
N ASP A 61 -14.11 2.84 -3.09
CA ASP A 61 -13.49 3.93 -2.35
C ASP A 61 -11.97 3.92 -2.47
N TYR A 62 -11.36 5.09 -2.53
CA TYR A 62 -9.92 5.25 -2.56
C TYR A 62 -9.45 6.33 -1.59
N VAL A 63 -8.21 6.18 -1.13
CA VAL A 63 -7.48 7.19 -0.37
C VAL A 63 -6.08 7.32 -0.97
N VAL A 64 -5.74 8.51 -1.45
CA VAL A 64 -4.40 8.89 -1.88
C VAL A 64 -3.79 9.80 -0.83
N VAL A 65 -2.59 9.47 -0.38
CA VAL A 65 -1.84 10.28 0.60
C VAL A 65 -0.52 10.71 -0.04
N ASN A 66 -0.24 12.01 -0.03
CA ASN A 66 1.06 12.51 -0.49
C ASN A 66 2.12 12.44 0.61
N PHE A 67 3.39 12.69 0.29
CA PHE A 67 4.49 12.57 1.26
C PHE A 67 4.35 13.49 2.47
N SER A 68 3.93 14.74 2.25
CA SER A 68 3.68 15.68 3.35
C SER A 68 2.55 15.18 4.25
N GLY A 69 1.47 14.69 3.65
CA GLY A 69 0.33 14.10 4.35
C GLY A 69 0.74 12.91 5.20
N LEU A 70 1.50 11.96 4.62
CA LEU A 70 1.95 10.78 5.36
C LEU A 70 2.80 11.17 6.58
N ALA A 71 3.79 12.04 6.39
CA ALA A 71 4.66 12.48 7.49
C ALA A 71 3.87 13.21 8.59
N ASN A 72 3.03 14.18 8.23
CA ASN A 72 2.24 14.93 9.21
C ASN A 72 1.22 14.02 9.94
N ILE A 73 0.58 13.08 9.26
CA ILE A 73 -0.35 12.12 9.87
C ILE A 73 0.37 11.27 10.92
N ILE A 74 1.58 10.80 10.61
CA ILE A 74 2.40 10.02 11.54
C ILE A 74 2.79 10.87 12.76
N ASP A 75 3.20 12.13 12.56
CA ASP A 75 3.54 13.04 13.67
C ASP A 75 2.32 13.33 14.56
N ILE A 76 1.14 13.53 13.97
CA ILE A 76 -0.12 13.71 14.71
C ILE A 76 -0.45 12.49 15.59
N LEU A 77 -0.10 11.29 15.11
CA LEU A 77 -0.23 10.03 15.84
C LEU A 77 0.94 9.77 16.82
N GLY A 78 1.88 10.69 16.92
CA GLY A 78 3.03 10.61 17.83
C GLY A 78 4.08 9.61 17.36
N GLY A 79 4.45 9.62 16.08
CA GLY A 79 5.55 8.82 15.53
C GLY A 79 5.26 7.32 15.45
N VAL A 80 6.30 6.50 15.22
CA VAL A 80 6.21 5.03 15.17
C VAL A 80 7.46 4.40 15.78
N ASP A 81 7.27 3.42 16.66
CA ASP A 81 8.36 2.61 17.21
C ASP A 81 8.67 1.43 16.26
N LEU A 82 9.91 1.37 15.79
CA LEU A 82 10.41 0.35 14.85
C LEU A 82 11.75 -0.21 15.31
N ASN A 83 12.00 -1.48 15.01
CA ASN A 83 13.34 -2.06 15.09
C ASN A 83 14.01 -1.93 13.72
N ILE A 84 15.04 -1.11 13.59
CA ILE A 84 15.74 -0.87 12.32
C ILE A 84 17.16 -1.43 12.35
N THR A 85 17.66 -1.88 11.20
CA THR A 85 19.06 -2.30 11.03
C THR A 85 19.99 -1.11 10.77
N ASP A 86 21.30 -1.31 10.88
CA ASP A 86 22.30 -0.29 10.52
C ASP A 86 22.17 0.16 9.06
N ASN A 87 21.93 -0.78 8.14
CA ASN A 87 21.69 -0.46 6.73
C ASN A 87 20.44 0.41 6.55
N GLU A 88 19.35 0.09 7.26
CA GLU A 88 18.12 0.89 7.19
C GLU A 88 18.33 2.30 7.76
N LEU A 89 19.11 2.45 8.83
CA LEU A 89 19.49 3.75 9.37
C LEU A 89 20.19 4.61 8.32
N GLU A 90 21.19 4.04 7.62
CA GLU A 90 21.93 4.75 6.57
C GLU A 90 20.98 5.24 5.47
N TYR A 91 20.07 4.39 5.00
CA TYR A 91 19.10 4.78 3.99
C TYR A 91 18.07 5.81 4.50
N ILE A 92 17.60 5.69 5.74
CA ILE A 92 16.72 6.70 6.34
C ILE A 92 17.40 8.07 6.28
N ASN A 93 18.63 8.14 6.77
CA ASN A 93 19.40 9.37 6.80
C ASN A 93 19.71 9.92 5.40
N ALA A 94 19.90 9.06 4.40
CA ALA A 94 20.10 9.44 3.01
C ALA A 94 18.84 10.02 2.35
N TYR A 95 17.64 9.52 2.70
CA TYR A 95 16.38 10.03 2.16
C TYR A 95 15.84 11.28 2.88
N LEU A 96 16.35 11.61 4.07
CA LEU A 96 15.85 12.73 4.86
C LEU A 96 15.99 14.08 4.13
N ASP A 97 17.12 14.35 3.47
CA ASP A 97 17.34 15.64 2.81
C ASP A 97 16.30 15.90 1.69
N ASP A 98 16.06 14.89 0.85
CA ASP A 98 15.03 14.93 -0.20
C ASP A 98 13.61 14.97 0.39
N ASN A 99 13.34 14.24 1.47
CA ASN A 99 12.05 14.30 2.15
C ASN A 99 11.77 15.70 2.75
N MET A 100 12.77 16.32 3.37
CA MET A 100 12.65 17.68 3.93
C MET A 100 12.36 18.68 2.80
N ALA A 101 13.06 18.58 1.67
CA ALA A 101 12.83 19.43 0.50
C ALA A 101 11.40 19.26 -0.08
N ASN A 102 10.92 18.03 -0.20
CA ASN A 102 9.60 17.73 -0.78
C ASN A 102 8.42 18.08 0.14
N THR A 103 8.64 18.15 1.46
CA THR A 103 7.57 18.33 2.45
C THR A 103 7.59 19.68 3.15
N GLY A 104 8.73 20.39 3.15
CA GLY A 104 8.97 21.58 3.96
C GLY A 104 9.05 21.31 5.47
N MET A 105 9.13 20.03 5.88
CA MET A 105 9.30 19.62 7.28
C MET A 105 10.79 19.47 7.61
N TYR A 106 11.11 19.43 8.90
CA TYR A 106 12.47 19.20 9.39
C TYR A 106 12.52 17.98 10.30
N SER A 107 13.61 17.20 10.20
CA SER A 107 13.94 16.13 11.12
C SER A 107 15.45 16.01 11.24
N GLU A 108 15.91 15.72 12.45
CA GLU A 108 17.30 15.33 12.69
C GLU A 108 17.58 13.92 12.13
N LYS A 109 18.85 13.66 11.83
CA LYS A 109 19.34 12.34 11.42
C LYS A 109 19.35 11.40 12.62
N LEU A 110 19.10 10.12 12.35
CA LEU A 110 19.21 9.07 13.34
C LEU A 110 20.68 8.80 13.67
N THR A 111 20.97 8.57 14.95
CA THR A 111 22.32 8.28 15.45
C THR A 111 22.52 6.83 15.86
N GLU A 112 21.43 6.07 16.04
CA GLU A 112 21.46 4.68 16.48
C GLU A 112 20.38 3.85 15.77
N SER A 113 20.67 2.56 15.58
CA SER A 113 19.77 1.54 15.05
C SER A 113 19.22 0.68 16.20
N GLY A 114 18.43 -0.34 15.88
CA GLY A 114 17.70 -1.15 16.86
C GLY A 114 16.30 -0.58 17.10
N ASN A 115 15.81 -0.68 18.34
CA ASN A 115 14.49 -0.19 18.72
C ASN A 115 14.50 1.34 18.86
N VAL A 116 14.01 2.02 17.83
CA VAL A 116 14.01 3.48 17.73
C VAL A 116 12.59 4.02 17.56
N HIS A 117 12.38 5.24 18.06
CA HIS A 117 11.15 5.99 17.84
C HIS A 117 11.34 6.94 16.65
N LEU A 118 10.64 6.68 15.55
CA LEU A 118 10.71 7.49 14.33
C LEU A 118 9.59 8.53 14.29
N ASN A 119 9.94 9.77 13.94
CA ASN A 119 8.96 10.79 13.56
C ASN A 119 8.42 10.55 12.13
N GLY A 120 7.54 11.44 11.67
CA GLY A 120 6.88 11.35 10.37
C GLY A 120 7.85 11.34 9.18
N LEU A 121 8.88 12.18 9.20
CA LEU A 121 9.88 12.23 8.11
C LEU A 121 10.80 11.02 8.10
N GLN A 122 11.24 10.57 9.28
CA GLN A 122 12.06 9.37 9.41
C GLN A 122 11.26 8.12 9.01
N THR A 123 9.98 8.05 9.38
CA THR A 123 9.08 6.95 8.98
C THR A 123 8.78 6.99 7.48
N LEU A 124 8.58 8.18 6.90
CA LEU A 124 8.47 8.35 5.45
C LEU A 124 9.74 7.85 4.75
N ALA A 125 10.92 8.22 5.24
CA ALA A 125 12.21 7.75 4.72
C ALA A 125 12.32 6.22 4.80
N TYR A 126 11.93 5.61 5.92
CA TYR A 126 11.89 4.16 6.09
C TYR A 126 10.98 3.48 5.05
N CYS A 127 9.78 4.03 4.81
CA CYS A 127 8.84 3.56 3.79
C CYS A 127 9.32 3.71 2.34
N ARG A 128 10.42 4.44 2.10
CA ARG A 128 11.00 4.66 0.76
C ARG A 128 12.16 3.71 0.43
N ILE A 129 12.69 2.97 1.41
CA ILE A 129 13.86 2.10 1.25
C ILE A 129 13.59 0.97 0.25
N ARG A 130 14.45 0.86 -0.78
CA ARG A 130 14.42 -0.20 -1.81
C ARG A 130 15.71 -1.02 -1.88
N TYR A 131 16.84 -0.46 -1.50
CA TYR A 131 18.17 -1.00 -1.83
C TYR A 131 18.81 -1.82 -0.70
N THR A 132 18.03 -2.21 0.29
CA THR A 132 18.42 -3.20 1.29
C THR A 132 17.28 -4.16 1.56
N ASP A 133 17.65 -5.41 1.81
CA ASP A 133 16.73 -6.49 2.12
C ASP A 133 15.90 -6.12 3.36
N PHE A 134 14.65 -6.55 3.37
CA PHE A 134 13.77 -6.45 4.52
C PHE A 134 13.50 -7.85 5.05
N TYR A 135 13.81 -8.07 6.31
CA TYR A 135 13.57 -9.34 7.01
C TYR A 135 12.21 -9.21 7.71
N GLY A 136 11.18 -9.83 7.16
CA GLY A 136 9.86 -9.83 7.77
C GLY A 136 9.79 -10.71 9.02
N ASP A 137 8.88 -10.35 9.93
CA ASP A 137 8.57 -11.17 11.11
C ASP A 137 8.01 -12.56 10.74
N ASP A 138 7.55 -12.71 9.50
CA ASP A 138 7.10 -13.96 8.88
C ASP A 138 8.27 -14.87 8.44
N GLY A 139 9.52 -14.43 8.62
CA GLY A 139 10.71 -15.15 8.19
C GLY A 139 11.01 -15.02 6.69
N VAL A 140 10.23 -14.21 5.96
CA VAL A 140 10.43 -13.97 4.52
C VAL A 140 11.40 -12.81 4.33
N VAL A 141 12.39 -13.00 3.45
CA VAL A 141 13.32 -11.95 3.04
C VAL A 141 12.80 -11.30 1.78
N TYR A 142 12.39 -10.04 1.90
CA TYR A 142 11.86 -9.25 0.81
C TYR A 142 12.93 -8.33 0.22
N LYS A 143 13.09 -8.36 -1.10
CA LYS A 143 14.08 -7.56 -1.83
C LYS A 143 13.42 -6.41 -2.58
N TYR A 144 14.23 -5.42 -2.97
CA TYR A 144 13.82 -4.35 -3.88
C TYR A 144 12.50 -3.67 -3.48
N ASP A 145 11.56 -3.57 -4.43
CA ASP A 145 10.26 -2.95 -4.23
C ASP A 145 9.36 -3.74 -3.27
N MET A 146 9.53 -5.06 -3.21
CA MET A 146 8.76 -5.92 -2.30
C MET A 146 9.17 -5.66 -0.85
N GLY A 147 10.46 -5.41 -0.60
CA GLY A 147 10.96 -4.96 0.71
C GLY A 147 10.40 -3.59 1.09
N ARG A 148 10.35 -2.64 0.15
CA ARG A 148 9.71 -1.33 0.37
C ARG A 148 8.24 -1.48 0.76
N THR A 149 7.48 -2.28 0.02
CA THR A 149 6.06 -2.51 0.28
C THR A 149 5.85 -3.23 1.61
N ALA A 150 6.72 -4.15 1.99
CA ALA A 150 6.66 -4.83 3.28
C ALA A 150 6.85 -3.84 4.45
N ARG A 151 7.83 -2.93 4.37
CA ARG A 151 8.02 -1.85 5.34
C ARG A 151 6.78 -0.95 5.49
N GLN A 152 6.14 -0.60 4.37
CA GLN A 152 4.91 0.18 4.39
C GLN A 152 3.76 -0.55 5.12
N ARG A 153 3.64 -1.87 4.94
CA ARG A 153 2.66 -2.69 5.69
C ARG A 153 2.96 -2.72 7.18
N VAL A 154 4.23 -2.81 7.59
CA VAL A 154 4.65 -2.71 9.00
C VAL A 154 4.20 -1.39 9.61
N VAL A 155 4.52 -0.26 8.95
CA VAL A 155 4.12 1.07 9.40
C VAL A 155 2.59 1.17 9.50
N MET A 156 1.86 0.73 8.49
CA MET A 156 0.39 0.75 8.50
C MET A 156 -0.18 -0.07 9.66
N ASN A 157 0.41 -1.23 9.99
CA ASN A 157 0.02 -2.01 11.16
C ASN A 157 0.24 -1.27 12.48
N LYS A 158 1.42 -0.66 12.65
CA LYS A 158 1.69 0.17 13.84
C LYS A 158 0.71 1.33 13.96
N LEU A 159 0.36 2.00 12.86
CA LEU A 159 -0.61 3.09 12.86
C LEU A 159 -2.03 2.61 13.19
N ALA A 160 -2.46 1.45 12.66
CA ALA A 160 -3.75 0.85 12.99
C ALA A 160 -3.83 0.49 14.49
N GLN A 161 -2.78 -0.10 15.06
CA GLN A 161 -2.69 -0.36 16.50
C GLN A 161 -2.79 0.93 17.32
N LYS A 162 -2.04 1.98 16.94
CA LYS A 162 -2.13 3.29 17.60
C LYS A 162 -3.55 3.85 17.54
N LEU A 163 -4.19 3.87 16.36
CA LEU A 163 -5.56 4.34 16.19
C LEU A 163 -6.57 3.59 17.06
N SER A 164 -6.47 2.26 17.12
CA SER A 164 -7.37 1.42 17.94
C SER A 164 -7.28 1.70 19.45
N SER A 165 -6.15 2.28 19.91
CA SER A 165 -5.92 2.62 21.32
C SER A 165 -6.39 4.02 21.72
N LEU A 166 -6.79 4.86 20.76
CA LEU A 166 -7.21 6.24 21.02
C LEU A 166 -8.68 6.32 21.46
N ASP A 167 -9.01 7.37 22.20
CA ASP A 167 -10.41 7.71 22.49
C ASP A 167 -11.10 8.38 21.27
N MET A 168 -12.44 8.32 21.24
CA MET A 168 -13.24 8.88 20.15
C MET A 168 -13.03 10.39 19.93
N THR A 169 -12.73 11.14 20.99
CA THR A 169 -12.48 12.59 20.87
C THR A 169 -11.19 12.85 20.11
N LYS A 170 -10.12 12.11 20.43
CA LYS A 170 -8.84 12.18 19.71
C LYS A 170 -9.00 11.72 18.27
N LEU A 171 -9.68 10.59 18.03
CA LEU A 171 -9.95 10.09 16.67
C LEU A 171 -10.67 11.14 15.82
N ARG A 172 -11.73 11.76 16.36
CA ARG A 172 -12.48 12.80 15.65
C ARG A 172 -11.62 14.02 15.35
N ARG A 173 -10.80 14.44 16.31
CA ARG A 173 -9.86 15.56 16.12
C ARG A 173 -8.87 15.25 15.00
N ILE A 174 -8.29 14.06 15.00
CA ILE A 174 -7.35 13.61 13.96
C ILE A 174 -8.03 13.61 12.60
N LEU A 175 -9.22 12.99 12.48
CA LEU A 175 -9.96 12.96 11.23
C LEU A 175 -10.24 14.38 10.70
N ASN A 176 -10.69 15.29 11.57
CA ASN A 176 -10.93 16.69 11.21
C ASN A 176 -9.64 17.40 10.75
N THR A 177 -8.52 17.14 11.42
CA THR A 177 -7.23 17.71 11.00
C THR A 177 -6.79 17.16 9.65
N ILE A 178 -7.02 15.88 9.37
CA ILE A 178 -6.59 15.23 8.13
C ILE A 178 -7.46 15.62 6.94
N LEU A 179 -8.79 15.63 7.10
CA LEU A 179 -9.75 15.91 6.02
C LEU A 179 -10.11 17.39 5.89
N GLY A 180 -10.03 18.16 6.97
CA GLY A 180 -10.44 19.57 7.01
C GLY A 180 -9.32 20.58 6.79
N ASN A 181 -8.10 20.14 6.44
CA ASN A 181 -7.00 21.06 6.16
C ASN A 181 -6.97 21.51 4.69
N ASP A 182 -6.56 22.76 4.46
CA ASP A 182 -6.33 23.29 3.11
C ASP A 182 -5.07 22.72 2.43
N LYS A 183 -4.26 21.96 3.18
CA LYS A 183 -2.97 21.41 2.73
C LYS A 183 -3.12 20.17 1.84
N LYS A 184 -4.34 19.66 1.64
CA LYS A 184 -4.68 18.51 0.77
C LYS A 184 -3.76 17.31 1.01
N TRP A 185 -3.62 16.91 2.27
CA TRP A 185 -2.84 15.73 2.65
C TRP A 185 -3.42 14.43 2.10
N ILE A 186 -4.75 14.36 2.01
CA ILE A 186 -5.51 13.23 1.48
C ILE A 186 -6.37 13.68 0.31
N PHE A 187 -6.41 12.85 -0.73
CA PHE A 187 -7.40 12.91 -1.82
C PHE A 187 -8.21 11.62 -1.78
N THR A 188 -9.53 11.73 -1.67
CA THR A 188 -10.44 10.60 -1.51
C THR A 188 -11.80 10.92 -2.10
N ASN A 189 -12.54 9.90 -2.52
CA ASN A 189 -13.96 9.99 -2.84
C ASN A 189 -14.88 9.63 -1.66
N ILE A 190 -14.32 9.26 -0.50
CA ILE A 190 -15.10 9.04 0.73
C ILE A 190 -15.59 10.39 1.22
N ALA A 191 -16.92 10.54 1.36
CA ALA A 191 -17.48 11.77 1.88
C ALA A 191 -17.11 11.97 3.36
N TYR A 192 -17.02 13.24 3.79
CA TYR A 192 -16.69 13.56 5.19
C TYR A 192 -17.65 12.89 6.18
N ASP A 193 -18.95 12.89 5.89
CA ASP A 193 -19.97 12.27 6.74
C ASP A 193 -19.80 10.74 6.80
N ASP A 194 -19.44 10.09 5.69
CA ASP A 194 -19.16 8.65 5.66
C ASP A 194 -17.92 8.30 6.48
N ALA A 195 -16.89 9.14 6.41
CA ALA A 195 -15.68 8.99 7.22
C ALA A 195 -15.98 9.16 8.73
N ILE A 196 -16.83 10.13 9.10
CA ILE A 196 -17.29 10.35 10.48
C ILE A 196 -18.14 9.15 10.96
N ASN A 197 -19.07 8.68 10.15
CA ASN A 197 -19.92 7.54 10.46
C ASN A 197 -19.10 6.25 10.65
N SER A 198 -18.01 6.11 9.90
CA SER A 198 -17.09 4.97 9.99
C SER A 198 -16.04 5.10 11.10
N LEU A 199 -15.96 6.25 11.80
CA LEU A 199 -14.89 6.52 12.75
C LEU A 199 -14.82 5.52 13.91
N SER A 200 -15.99 5.03 14.37
CA SER A 200 -16.07 4.02 15.43
C SER A 200 -15.45 2.68 15.03
N LEU A 201 -15.34 2.40 13.73
CA LEU A 201 -14.71 1.19 13.21
C LEU A 201 -13.19 1.21 13.46
N ALA A 202 -12.57 2.39 13.51
CA ALA A 202 -11.14 2.54 13.80
C ALA A 202 -10.77 1.98 15.19
N LEU A 203 -11.70 2.01 16.16
CA LEU A 203 -11.50 1.41 17.48
C LEU A 203 -11.45 -0.13 17.45
N LYS A 204 -12.02 -0.73 16.41
CA LYS A 204 -12.08 -2.19 16.23
C LYS A 204 -11.03 -2.72 15.26
N PHE A 205 -10.29 -1.84 14.58
CA PHE A 205 -9.35 -2.23 13.54
C PHE A 205 -8.34 -3.25 14.05
N LYS A 206 -8.34 -4.41 13.40
CA LYS A 206 -7.38 -5.47 13.64
C LYS A 206 -6.94 -6.01 12.29
N ILE A 207 -5.68 -5.76 11.92
CA ILE A 207 -5.13 -6.36 10.71
C ILE A 207 -4.91 -7.85 10.99
N VAL A 208 -5.65 -8.69 10.29
CA VAL A 208 -5.58 -10.16 10.42
C VAL A 208 -4.79 -10.82 9.29
N SER A 209 -4.66 -10.13 8.15
CA SER A 209 -3.82 -10.56 7.02
C SER A 209 -3.12 -9.37 6.37
N SER A 210 -1.85 -9.54 6.01
CA SER A 210 -1.04 -8.51 5.35
C SER A 210 -0.07 -9.15 4.36
N GLN A 211 -0.34 -9.02 3.06
CA GLN A 211 0.40 -9.73 2.02
C GLN A 211 0.77 -8.82 0.83
N GLY A 212 1.70 -9.30 0.00
CA GLY A 212 1.99 -8.71 -1.32
C GLY A 212 1.22 -9.43 -2.41
N PHE A 213 1.00 -8.75 -3.54
CA PHE A 213 0.40 -9.33 -4.73
C PHE A 213 1.20 -8.89 -5.97
N PRO A 214 1.54 -9.79 -6.92
CA PRO A 214 1.21 -11.22 -6.91
C PRO A 214 1.87 -11.99 -5.75
N PHE A 215 1.32 -13.14 -5.39
CA PHE A 215 1.79 -13.97 -4.27
C PHE A 215 2.96 -14.85 -4.68
N ASP A 216 2.97 -15.29 -5.93
CA ASP A 216 4.07 -16.03 -6.54
C ASP A 216 4.37 -15.42 -7.91
N TYR A 217 5.58 -14.90 -8.08
CA TYR A 217 5.91 -13.99 -9.16
C TYR A 217 7.31 -14.19 -9.72
N ASP A 218 7.49 -13.71 -10.95
CA ASP A 218 8.78 -13.58 -11.60
C ASP A 218 9.00 -12.16 -12.11
N PHE A 219 10.25 -11.86 -12.45
CA PHE A 219 10.65 -10.63 -13.12
C PHE A 219 10.89 -10.89 -14.60
N LEU A 220 10.38 -10.01 -15.46
CA LEU A 220 10.72 -10.03 -16.88
C LEU A 220 10.92 -8.63 -17.43
N SER A 221 11.55 -8.53 -18.59
CA SER A 221 11.62 -7.28 -19.35
C SER A 221 10.50 -7.26 -20.39
N TYR A 222 9.59 -6.29 -20.28
CA TYR A 222 8.50 -6.07 -21.23
C TYR A 222 8.55 -4.64 -21.77
N ASN A 223 8.60 -4.49 -23.10
CA ASN A 223 8.71 -3.19 -23.78
C ASN A 223 9.84 -2.29 -23.23
N GLY A 224 10.99 -2.87 -22.88
CA GLY A 224 12.15 -2.15 -22.36
C GLY A 224 12.05 -1.73 -20.89
N ALA A 225 11.09 -2.28 -20.14
CA ALA A 225 10.94 -2.03 -18.71
C ALA A 225 10.92 -3.35 -17.92
N ASP A 226 11.58 -3.36 -16.76
CA ASP A 226 11.50 -4.48 -15.81
C ASP A 226 10.13 -4.50 -15.14
N VAL A 227 9.39 -5.59 -15.26
CA VAL A 227 8.04 -5.75 -14.70
C VAL A 227 7.97 -6.99 -13.81
N VAL A 228 6.94 -7.06 -12.98
CA VAL A 228 6.61 -8.20 -12.13
C VAL A 228 5.36 -8.86 -12.69
N THR A 229 5.32 -10.18 -12.81
CA THR A 229 4.12 -10.93 -13.22
C THR A 229 3.91 -12.14 -12.33
N ALA A 230 2.66 -12.56 -12.16
CA ALA A 230 2.35 -13.82 -11.49
C ALA A 230 2.73 -15.00 -12.39
N TYR A 231 3.12 -16.15 -11.80
CA TYR A 231 3.24 -17.39 -12.57
C TYR A 231 1.89 -17.87 -13.12
N SER A 232 0.81 -17.68 -12.36
CA SER A 232 -0.57 -17.89 -12.80
C SER A 232 -1.43 -16.77 -12.25
N TRP A 233 -1.86 -15.88 -13.13
CA TRP A 233 -2.70 -14.75 -12.74
C TRP A 233 -4.06 -15.22 -12.23
N GLU A 234 -4.64 -16.24 -12.87
CA GLU A 234 -5.88 -16.87 -12.42
C GLU A 234 -5.76 -17.40 -10.97
N THR A 235 -4.69 -18.15 -10.68
CA THR A 235 -4.49 -18.74 -9.34
C THR A 235 -4.36 -17.67 -8.27
N ASP A 236 -3.59 -16.62 -8.58
CA ASP A 236 -3.36 -15.51 -7.66
C ASP A 236 -4.62 -14.67 -7.45
N VAL A 237 -5.44 -14.43 -8.48
CA VAL A 237 -6.72 -13.74 -8.32
C VAL A 237 -7.69 -14.57 -7.47
N LYS A 238 -7.76 -15.90 -7.65
CA LYS A 238 -8.57 -16.77 -6.78
C LYS A 238 -8.14 -16.69 -5.31
N LYS A 239 -6.82 -16.73 -5.06
CA LYS A 239 -6.26 -16.58 -3.71
C LYS A 239 -6.53 -15.19 -3.14
N LEU A 240 -6.46 -14.14 -3.96
CA LEU A 240 -6.74 -12.76 -3.56
C LEU A 240 -8.18 -12.61 -3.06
N HIS A 241 -9.16 -13.17 -3.79
CA HIS A 241 -10.57 -13.14 -3.40
C HIS A 241 -10.84 -13.86 -2.09
N ASN A 242 -10.22 -15.03 -1.88
CA ASN A 242 -10.27 -15.72 -0.59
C ASN A 242 -9.72 -14.83 0.55
N ILE A 243 -8.56 -14.20 0.36
CA ILE A 243 -7.95 -13.32 1.38
C ILE A 243 -8.83 -12.09 1.68
N LEU A 244 -9.40 -11.45 0.65
CA LEU A 244 -10.14 -10.20 0.83
C LEU A 244 -11.56 -10.42 1.33
N TYR A 245 -12.23 -11.49 0.89
CA TYR A 245 -13.67 -11.70 1.09
C TYR A 245 -14.01 -13.01 1.83
N GLY A 246 -13.05 -13.90 2.05
CA GLY A 246 -13.30 -15.24 2.59
C GLY A 246 -14.02 -16.18 1.61
N ASP A 247 -14.05 -15.82 0.31
CA ASP A 247 -14.73 -16.60 -0.72
C ASP A 247 -13.83 -17.73 -1.24
N ASN A 248 -14.04 -18.94 -0.68
CA ASN A 248 -13.33 -20.14 -1.11
C ASN A 248 -13.89 -20.75 -2.42
N GLY A 249 -15.04 -20.26 -2.90
CA GLY A 249 -15.73 -20.77 -4.09
C GLY A 249 -15.69 -19.81 -5.27
N TYR A 250 -14.92 -18.73 -5.17
CA TYR A 250 -14.82 -17.73 -6.22
C TYR A 250 -14.25 -18.33 -7.52
N GLU A 251 -14.98 -18.11 -8.61
CA GLU A 251 -14.56 -18.45 -9.97
C GLU A 251 -14.23 -17.18 -10.75
N ILE A 252 -13.13 -17.23 -11.50
CA ILE A 252 -12.66 -16.07 -12.26
C ILE A 252 -13.62 -15.70 -13.40
N SER A 253 -13.75 -14.40 -13.67
CA SER A 253 -14.48 -13.92 -14.83
C SER A 253 -13.78 -14.28 -16.14
N ASN A 254 -14.52 -14.19 -17.24
CA ASN A 254 -13.92 -14.29 -18.58
C ASN A 254 -12.86 -13.20 -18.82
N THR A 255 -13.02 -12.02 -18.21
CA THR A 255 -12.04 -10.92 -18.31
C THR A 255 -10.71 -11.33 -17.69
N VAL A 256 -10.74 -11.86 -16.46
CA VAL A 256 -9.52 -12.33 -15.79
C VAL A 256 -8.90 -13.51 -16.53
N ARG A 257 -9.71 -14.42 -17.09
CA ARG A 257 -9.19 -15.52 -17.94
C ARG A 257 -8.44 -14.99 -19.16
N MET A 258 -9.01 -14.03 -19.88
CA MET A 258 -8.36 -13.41 -21.05
C MET A 258 -7.06 -12.69 -20.68
N ILE A 259 -7.02 -12.05 -19.50
CA ILE A 259 -5.82 -11.41 -18.97
C ILE A 259 -4.75 -12.45 -18.64
N ASN A 260 -5.13 -13.55 -17.97
CA ASN A 260 -4.23 -14.67 -17.69
C ASN A 260 -3.60 -15.22 -18.99
N ASP A 261 -4.42 -15.57 -19.98
CA ASP A 261 -3.96 -16.11 -21.27
C ASP A 261 -2.98 -15.15 -21.95
N ARG A 262 -3.25 -13.84 -21.87
CA ARG A 262 -2.37 -12.82 -22.45
C ARG A 262 -1.04 -12.69 -21.70
N LEU A 263 -1.06 -12.73 -20.37
CA LEU A 263 0.15 -12.70 -19.56
C LEU A 263 1.01 -13.96 -19.78
N GLU A 264 0.40 -15.14 -19.92
CA GLU A 264 1.11 -16.38 -20.27
C GLU A 264 1.79 -16.28 -21.65
N LEU A 265 1.12 -15.72 -22.65
CA LEU A 265 1.73 -15.48 -23.96
C LEU A 265 2.92 -14.51 -23.89
N ILE A 266 2.83 -13.48 -23.04
CA ILE A 266 3.93 -12.53 -22.82
C ILE A 266 5.11 -13.24 -22.14
N MET A 267 4.87 -14.01 -21.09
CA MET A 267 5.92 -14.76 -20.38
C MET A 267 6.64 -15.76 -21.28
N ASN A 268 5.90 -16.48 -22.13
CA ASN A 268 6.48 -17.48 -23.03
C ASN A 268 7.18 -16.88 -24.26
N GLY A 269 6.94 -15.59 -24.54
CA GLY A 269 7.53 -14.88 -25.68
C GLY A 269 8.77 -14.03 -25.34
N CYS A 270 9.12 -13.94 -24.05
CA CYS A 270 10.26 -13.18 -23.52
C CYS A 270 11.48 -14.06 -23.25
#